data_AF-A0A661U6G4-F1
#
_entry.id   AF-A0A661U6G4-F1
#
_cell.length_a   1.000
_cell.length_b   1.000
_cell.length_c   1.000
_cell.angle_alpha   90.00
_cell.angle_beta   90.00
_cell.angle_gamma   90.00
#
_symmetry.space_group_name_H-M   'P 1'
#
loop_
_entity.id
_entity.type
_entity.pdbx_description
1 polymer ?
#
loop_
_entity_poly.entity_id
_entity_poly.type
_entity_poly.pdbx_seq_one_letter_code
_entity_poly.pdbx_strand_id
1 'polypeptide(L)'
;GEIEKARSELNDVYVNERERALVVKSYINANIPQNFMLRAMNDFVRVCIVEAFIRGDNEITRDVVEDLKFVVKVQENGYQFAHMSKASLMLYSFICRAEKDEDGLVSVEYLCKKMNKTDRYIRALITELKQNSLIAVVTKRKRKYVRLI
;
A
#
# COMPACT_ATOMS: atom_id res chain seq x y z
N GLY A 1 -24.94 6.32 -23.76
CA GLY A 1 -25.02 5.05 -23.00
C GLY A 1 -24.93 5.31 -21.51
N GLU A 2 -25.25 4.33 -20.65
CA GLU A 2 -25.25 4.50 -19.18
C GLU A 2 -23.90 5.01 -18.64
N ILE A 3 -22.78 4.56 -19.22
CA ILE A 3 -21.43 5.03 -18.88
C ILE A 3 -21.22 6.51 -19.21
N GLU A 4 -21.74 7.00 -20.33
CA GLU A 4 -21.62 8.42 -20.72
C GLU A 4 -22.46 9.30 -19.81
N LYS A 5 -23.64 8.83 -19.42
CA LYS A 5 -24.51 9.51 -18.45
C LYS A 5 -23.82 9.63 -17.08
N ALA A 6 -23.30 8.53 -16.54
CA ALA A 6 -22.55 8.54 -15.28
C ALA A 6 -21.31 9.45 -15.34
N ARG A 7 -20.59 9.47 -16.47
CA ARG A 7 -19.47 10.41 -16.67
C ARG A 7 -19.91 11.87 -16.65
N SER A 8 -21.06 12.18 -17.25
CA SER A 8 -21.60 13.53 -17.23
C SER A 8 -21.94 13.96 -15.80
N GLU A 9 -22.64 13.10 -15.06
CA GLU A 9 -23.06 13.38 -13.67
C GLU A 9 -21.86 13.51 -12.72
N LEU A 10 -20.79 12.74 -12.93
CA LEU A 10 -19.55 12.87 -12.15
C LEU A 10 -18.83 14.21 -12.37
N ASN A 11 -18.98 14.83 -13.56
CA ASN A 11 -18.38 16.15 -13.82
C ASN A 11 -19.08 17.27 -13.03
N ASP A 12 -20.30 17.04 -12.56
CA ASP A 12 -21.07 17.99 -11.76
C ASP A 12 -20.70 17.94 -10.27
N VAL A 13 -19.96 16.91 -9.83
CA VAL A 13 -19.47 16.80 -8.45
C VAL A 13 -18.30 17.77 -8.24
N TYR A 14 -18.54 18.80 -7.42
CA TYR A 14 -17.58 19.85 -7.17
C TYR A 14 -16.64 19.55 -5.97
N VAL A 15 -15.44 20.14 -6.00
CA VAL A 15 -14.46 20.06 -4.91
C VAL A 15 -14.14 21.45 -4.37
N ASN A 16 -14.70 21.76 -3.20
CA ASN A 16 -14.49 23.03 -2.51
C ASN A 16 -13.06 23.16 -1.94
N GLU A 17 -12.61 24.39 -1.66
CA GLU A 17 -11.24 24.64 -1.19
C GLU A 17 -10.95 24.05 0.19
N ARG A 18 -11.95 24.03 1.08
CA ARG A 18 -11.80 23.52 2.44
C ARG A 18 -11.53 22.01 2.43
N GLU A 19 -12.15 21.28 1.52
CA GLU A 19 -12.02 19.83 1.43
C GLU A 19 -10.72 19.49 0.69
N ARG A 20 -10.29 20.31 -0.27
CA ARG A 20 -8.91 20.23 -0.82
C ARG A 20 -7.86 20.34 0.29
N ALA A 21 -8.02 21.28 1.21
CA ALA A 21 -7.10 21.43 2.33
C ALA A 21 -7.13 20.20 3.27
N LEU A 22 -8.30 19.56 3.44
CA LEU A 22 -8.43 18.32 4.21
C LEU A 22 -7.77 17.12 3.52
N VAL A 23 -7.90 17.01 2.19
CA VAL A 23 -7.16 16.03 1.40
C VAL A 23 -5.67 16.23 1.62
N VAL A 24 -5.15 17.44 1.38
CA VAL A 24 -3.72 17.74 1.57
C VAL A 24 -3.24 17.36 2.98
N LYS A 25 -4.02 17.72 4.01
CA LYS A 25 -3.71 17.34 5.41
C LYS A 25 -3.60 15.84 5.62
N SER A 26 -4.40 15.05 4.92
CA SER A 26 -4.36 13.58 5.02
C SER A 26 -3.06 13.00 4.44
N TYR A 27 -2.36 13.74 3.58
CA TYR A 27 -1.09 13.32 2.97
C TYR A 27 0.17 13.91 3.64
N ILE A 28 0.04 14.86 4.57
CA ILE A 28 1.21 15.51 5.21
C ILE A 28 2.14 14.50 5.88
N ASN A 29 1.56 13.51 6.56
CA ASN A 29 2.31 12.47 7.26
C ASN A 29 2.40 11.17 6.45
N ALA A 30 1.97 11.20 5.18
CA ALA A 30 1.90 9.99 4.40
C ALA A 30 3.29 9.56 3.92
N ASN A 31 3.63 8.28 4.10
CA ASN A 31 4.89 7.71 3.63
C ASN A 31 4.84 7.37 2.12
N ILE A 32 4.60 8.40 1.30
CA ILE A 32 4.56 8.31 -0.17
C ILE A 32 5.75 9.10 -0.73
N PRO A 33 6.55 8.53 -1.65
CA PRO A 33 7.64 9.27 -2.28
C PRO A 33 7.12 10.55 -2.98
N GLN A 34 7.87 11.64 -2.84
CA GLN A 34 7.43 12.97 -3.30
C GLN A 34 7.05 13.00 -4.78
N ASN A 35 7.74 12.24 -5.62
CA ASN A 35 7.47 12.11 -7.05
C ASN A 35 6.11 11.45 -7.39
N PHE A 36 5.48 10.77 -6.42
CA PHE A 36 4.15 10.17 -6.56
C PHE A 36 3.05 10.93 -5.82
N MET A 37 3.41 11.87 -4.94
CA MET A 37 2.46 12.52 -4.02
C MET A 37 1.29 13.22 -4.74
N LEU A 38 1.58 13.99 -5.80
CA LEU A 38 0.53 14.68 -6.57
C LEU A 38 -0.43 13.70 -7.24
N ARG A 39 0.10 12.60 -7.77
CA ARG A 39 -0.73 11.54 -8.38
C ARG A 39 -1.60 10.86 -7.33
N ALA A 40 -1.04 10.52 -6.18
CA ALA A 40 -1.74 9.89 -5.07
C ALA A 40 -2.93 10.75 -4.61
N MET A 41 -2.71 12.05 -4.39
CA MET A 41 -3.75 13.01 -4.03
C MET A 41 -4.85 13.11 -5.11
N ASN A 42 -4.47 13.19 -6.39
CA ASN A 42 -5.45 13.24 -7.48
C ASN A 42 -6.28 11.96 -7.58
N ASP A 43 -5.67 10.79 -7.39
CA ASP A 43 -6.37 9.51 -7.39
C ASP A 43 -7.32 9.40 -6.20
N PHE A 44 -6.94 9.93 -5.03
CA PHE A 44 -7.83 10.01 -3.87
C PHE A 44 -9.03 10.92 -4.11
N VAL A 45 -8.81 12.12 -4.67
CA VAL A 45 -9.91 13.02 -5.05
C VAL A 45 -10.89 12.33 -6.00
N ARG A 46 -10.40 11.55 -6.97
CA ARG A 46 -11.26 10.77 -7.87
C ARG A 46 -12.11 9.74 -7.13
N VAL A 47 -11.55 9.05 -6.13
CA VAL A 47 -12.32 8.12 -5.30
C VAL A 47 -13.40 8.88 -4.51
N CYS A 48 -13.06 10.03 -3.92
CA CYS A 48 -14.01 10.87 -3.22
C CYS A 48 -15.14 11.39 -4.13
N ILE A 49 -14.85 11.76 -5.38
CA ILE A 49 -15.88 12.15 -6.37
C ILE A 49 -16.86 11.00 -6.61
N VAL A 50 -16.35 9.78 -6.80
CA VAL A 50 -17.18 8.60 -7.02
C VAL A 50 -18.03 8.28 -5.79
N GLU A 51 -17.46 8.37 -4.59
CA GLU A 51 -18.18 8.12 -3.34
C GLU A 51 -19.27 9.16 -3.09
N ALA A 52 -18.98 10.46 -3.29
CA ALA A 52 -19.96 11.53 -3.19
C ALA A 52 -21.13 11.30 -4.16
N PHE A 53 -20.83 10.95 -5.42
CA PHE A 53 -21.85 10.60 -6.40
C PHE A 53 -22.71 9.40 -5.97
N ILE A 54 -22.10 8.33 -5.43
CA ILE A 54 -22.83 7.16 -4.91
C ILE A 54 -23.78 7.55 -3.76
N ARG A 55 -23.38 8.52 -2.94
CA ARG A 55 -24.19 9.06 -1.84
C ARG A 55 -25.30 10.02 -2.32
N GLY A 56 -25.27 10.44 -3.58
CA GLY A 56 -26.17 11.45 -4.14
C GLY A 56 -25.77 12.88 -3.77
N ASP A 57 -24.54 13.08 -3.31
CA ASP A 57 -23.98 14.40 -3.01
C ASP A 57 -23.45 15.05 -4.31
N ASN A 58 -23.74 16.34 -4.49
CA ASN A 58 -23.21 17.13 -5.61
C ASN A 58 -21.83 17.75 -5.32
N GLU A 59 -21.28 17.50 -4.13
CA GLU A 59 -19.95 17.96 -3.75
C GLU A 59 -19.25 16.93 -2.86
N ILE A 60 -17.92 16.97 -2.86
CA ILE A 60 -17.15 16.23 -1.87
C ILE A 60 -17.35 16.90 -0.52
N THR A 61 -17.98 16.19 0.41
CA THR A 61 -18.15 16.63 1.79
C THR A 61 -16.98 16.20 2.67
N ARG A 62 -16.86 16.82 3.85
CA ARG A 62 -15.92 16.38 4.88
C ARG A 62 -16.08 14.90 5.23
N ASP A 63 -17.31 14.42 5.35
CA ASP A 63 -17.59 13.04 5.78
C ASP A 63 -17.08 12.03 4.74
N VAL A 64 -17.24 12.32 3.44
CA VAL A 64 -16.65 11.52 2.36
C VAL A 64 -15.13 11.44 2.49
N VAL A 65 -14.47 12.57 2.74
CA VAL A 65 -12.99 12.60 2.89
C VAL A 65 -12.55 11.80 4.11
N GLU A 66 -13.22 11.97 5.26
CA GLU A 66 -12.92 11.26 6.50
C GLU A 66 -13.12 9.75 6.36
N ASP A 67 -14.24 9.31 5.79
CA ASP A 67 -14.57 7.90 5.57
C ASP A 67 -13.55 7.22 4.65
N LEU A 68 -13.05 7.94 3.66
CA LEU A 68 -12.10 7.41 2.68
C LEU A 68 -10.64 7.54 3.11
N LYS A 69 -10.31 8.11 4.28
CA LYS A 69 -8.91 8.28 4.71
C LYS A 69 -8.06 7.01 4.67
N PHE A 70 -8.68 5.84 4.82
CA PHE A 70 -7.97 4.56 4.69
C PHE A 70 -7.31 4.37 3.32
N VAL A 71 -7.83 5.00 2.25
CA VAL A 71 -7.26 4.95 0.89
C VAL A 71 -5.83 5.52 0.88
N VAL A 72 -5.55 6.55 1.68
CA VAL A 72 -4.19 7.09 1.83
C VAL A 72 -3.24 5.99 2.31
N LYS A 73 -3.67 5.19 3.30
CA LYS A 73 -2.87 4.07 3.82
C LYS A 73 -2.70 2.95 2.80
N VAL A 74 -3.72 2.69 1.99
CA VAL A 74 -3.64 1.73 0.88
C VAL A 74 -2.61 2.20 -0.16
N GLN A 75 -2.63 3.48 -0.51
CA GLN A 75 -1.68 4.08 -1.44
C GLN A 75 -0.25 4.08 -0.90
N GLU A 76 -0.03 4.42 0.38
CA GLU A 76 1.28 4.29 1.03
C GLU A 76 1.87 2.90 0.82
N ASN A 77 1.10 1.88 1.19
CA ASN A 77 1.52 0.50 1.04
C ASN A 77 1.80 0.19 -0.44
N GLY A 78 0.91 0.60 -1.35
CA GLY A 78 1.08 0.41 -2.79
C GLY A 78 2.36 1.04 -3.34
N TYR A 79 2.70 2.26 -2.92
CA TYR A 79 3.92 2.95 -3.35
C TYR A 79 5.18 2.38 -2.71
N GLN A 80 5.11 1.85 -1.48
CA GLN A 80 6.21 1.07 -0.89
C GLN A 80 6.52 -0.19 -1.71
N PHE A 81 5.48 -0.79 -2.31
CA PHE A 81 5.62 -1.96 -3.16
C PHE A 81 5.93 -1.64 -4.64
N ALA A 82 5.81 -0.38 -5.08
CA ALA A 82 5.92 -0.01 -6.50
C ALA A 82 7.31 -0.26 -7.11
N HIS A 83 8.35 -0.17 -6.29
CA HIS A 83 9.73 -0.42 -6.71
C HIS A 83 10.15 -1.87 -6.52
N MET A 84 9.27 -2.71 -5.99
CA MET A 84 9.60 -4.09 -5.70
C MET A 84 9.39 -5.00 -6.89
N SER A 85 10.33 -5.93 -7.06
CA SER A 85 10.15 -7.03 -7.99
C SER A 85 8.94 -7.88 -7.61
N LYS A 86 8.23 -8.41 -8.62
CA LYS A 86 7.13 -9.37 -8.41
C LYS A 86 7.56 -10.54 -7.52
N ALA A 87 8.81 -10.98 -7.66
CA ALA A 87 9.38 -12.04 -6.84
C ALA A 87 9.48 -11.65 -5.35
N SER A 88 9.91 -10.44 -5.05
CA SER A 88 9.97 -9.94 -3.67
C SER A 88 8.57 -9.75 -3.06
N LEU A 89 7.58 -9.31 -3.84
CA LEU A 89 6.19 -9.27 -3.37
C LEU A 89 5.62 -10.65 -3.07
N MET A 90 5.94 -11.65 -3.90
CA MET A 90 5.57 -13.04 -3.64
C MET A 90 6.24 -13.58 -2.37
N LEU A 91 7.52 -13.29 -2.17
CA LEU A 91 8.23 -13.67 -0.95
C LEU A 91 7.62 -12.99 0.29
N TYR A 92 7.34 -11.69 0.22
CA TYR A 92 6.70 -10.95 1.32
C TYR A 92 5.34 -11.55 1.69
N SER A 93 4.48 -11.77 0.69
CA SER A 93 3.17 -12.40 0.86
C SER A 93 3.29 -13.81 1.48
N PHE A 94 4.31 -14.56 1.07
CA PHE A 94 4.60 -15.86 1.65
C PHE A 94 5.00 -15.75 3.13
N ILE A 95 5.89 -14.82 3.49
CA ILE A 95 6.31 -14.58 4.89
C ILE A 95 5.11 -14.16 5.76
N CYS A 96 4.22 -13.31 5.24
CA CYS A 96 2.99 -12.91 5.94
C CYS A 96 2.15 -14.12 6.37
N ARG A 97 2.01 -15.10 5.48
CA ARG A 97 1.16 -16.30 5.67
C ARG A 97 1.91 -17.50 6.24
N ALA A 98 3.23 -17.46 6.28
CA ALA A 98 4.04 -18.54 6.81
C ALA A 98 3.75 -18.73 8.31
N GLU A 99 3.74 -20.00 8.71
CA GLU A 99 3.82 -20.38 10.11
C GLU A 99 5.13 -19.82 10.69
N LYS A 100 5.00 -19.15 11.83
CA LYS A 100 6.10 -18.48 12.52
C LYS A 100 6.43 -19.28 13.77
N ASP A 101 7.70 -19.27 14.17
CA ASP A 101 8.07 -19.83 15.47
C ASP A 101 7.51 -18.96 16.62
N GLU A 102 7.74 -19.40 17.86
CA GLU A 102 7.29 -18.71 19.08
C GLU A 102 7.79 -17.26 19.19
N ASP A 103 8.90 -16.92 18.53
CA ASP A 103 9.46 -15.57 18.48
C ASP A 103 8.91 -14.72 17.31
N GLY A 104 7.95 -15.26 16.54
CA GLY A 104 7.39 -14.61 15.36
C GLY A 104 8.32 -14.63 14.14
N LEU A 105 9.28 -15.55 14.09
CA LEU A 105 10.31 -15.62 13.06
C LEU A 105 10.03 -16.69 12.01
N VAL A 106 10.50 -16.45 10.78
CA VAL A 106 10.49 -17.43 9.68
C VAL A 106 11.93 -17.72 9.25
N SER A 107 12.33 -18.99 9.19
CA SER A 107 13.72 -19.34 8.83
C SER A 107 13.98 -19.19 7.33
N VAL A 108 15.17 -18.72 6.95
CA VAL A 108 15.55 -18.60 5.53
C VAL A 108 15.61 -19.96 4.84
N GLU A 109 16.02 -21.00 5.58
CA GLU A 109 16.03 -22.38 5.10
C GLU A 109 14.62 -22.89 4.75
N TYR A 110 13.62 -22.59 5.60
CA TYR A 110 12.22 -22.89 5.32
C TYR A 110 11.72 -22.19 4.06
N LEU A 111 12.06 -20.90 3.89
CA LEU A 111 11.71 -20.13 2.69
C LEU A 111 12.31 -20.75 1.42
N CYS A 112 13.59 -21.14 1.46
CA CYS A 112 14.25 -21.81 0.33
C CYS A 112 13.54 -23.11 -0.06
N LYS A 113 13.23 -23.95 0.94
CA LYS A 113 12.57 -25.24 0.73
C LYS A 113 11.15 -25.08 0.19
N LYS A 114 10.34 -24.19 0.77
CA LYS A 114 8.94 -24.00 0.37
C LYS A 114 8.78 -23.33 -0.98
N MET A 115 9.66 -22.39 -1.32
CA MET A 115 9.62 -21.72 -2.63
C MET A 115 10.37 -22.49 -3.72
N ASN A 116 11.07 -23.57 -3.37
CA ASN A 116 11.95 -24.31 -4.26
C ASN A 116 12.96 -23.38 -4.98
N LYS A 117 13.69 -22.60 -4.18
CA LYS A 117 14.69 -21.62 -4.65
C LYS A 117 15.98 -21.73 -3.86
N THR A 118 17.07 -21.26 -4.46
CA THR A 118 18.39 -21.25 -3.82
C THR A 118 18.47 -20.19 -2.72
N ASP A 119 19.34 -20.43 -1.73
CA ASP A 119 19.62 -19.47 -0.65
C ASP A 119 20.12 -18.12 -1.19
N ARG A 120 20.97 -18.13 -2.22
CA ARG A 120 21.42 -16.90 -2.91
C ARG A 120 20.24 -16.10 -3.46
N TYR A 121 19.27 -16.76 -4.10
CA TYR A 121 18.09 -16.11 -4.66
C TYR A 121 17.21 -15.51 -3.56
N ILE A 122 16.88 -16.30 -2.54
CA ILE A 122 16.05 -15.83 -1.42
C ILE A 122 16.71 -14.66 -0.67
N ARG A 123 18.04 -14.68 -0.47
CA ARG A 123 18.76 -13.56 0.16
C ARG A 123 18.75 -12.27 -0.65
N ALA A 124 18.76 -12.35 -1.98
CA ALA A 124 18.62 -11.18 -2.83
C ALA A 124 17.25 -10.52 -2.61
N LEU A 125 16.17 -11.31 -2.59
CA LEU A 125 14.82 -10.81 -2.32
C LEU A 125 14.69 -10.28 -0.87
N ILE A 126 15.27 -10.96 0.13
CA ILE A 126 15.30 -10.48 1.52
C ILE A 126 16.01 -9.13 1.62
N THR A 127 17.08 -8.92 0.86
CA THR A 127 17.79 -7.63 0.83
C THR A 127 16.87 -6.53 0.31
N GLU A 128 16.14 -6.78 -0.77
CA GLU A 128 15.16 -5.84 -1.32
C GLU A 128 14.04 -5.54 -0.32
N LEU A 129 13.48 -6.56 0.33
CA LEU A 129 12.45 -6.39 1.38
C LEU A 129 12.95 -5.61 2.60
N LYS A 130 14.21 -5.84 3.01
CA LYS A 130 14.85 -5.12 4.12
C LYS A 130 15.08 -3.65 3.78
N GLN A 131 15.53 -3.35 2.55
CA GLN A 131 15.74 -1.98 2.08
C GLN A 131 14.43 -1.17 2.08
N ASN A 132 13.30 -1.84 1.84
CA ASN A 132 11.96 -1.24 1.90
C ASN A 132 11.34 -1.27 3.30
N SER A 133 12.10 -1.63 4.34
CA SER A 133 11.64 -1.66 5.75
C SER A 133 10.43 -2.56 6.01
N LEU A 134 10.26 -3.62 5.21
CA LEU A 134 9.13 -4.56 5.34
C LEU A 134 9.45 -5.73 6.27
N ILE A 135 10.74 -6.05 6.41
CA ILE A 135 11.23 -7.15 7.24
C ILE A 135 12.54 -6.79 7.96
N ALA A 136 12.76 -7.43 9.11
CA ALA A 136 14.04 -7.46 9.80
C ALA A 136 14.69 -8.84 9.66
N VAL A 137 16.02 -8.87 9.54
CA VAL A 137 16.80 -10.12 9.51
C VAL A 137 17.39 -10.39 10.89
N VAL A 138 17.03 -11.53 11.47
CA VAL A 138 17.49 -11.95 12.80
C VAL A 138 18.45 -13.13 12.65
N THR A 139 19.52 -13.16 13.46
CA THR A 139 20.46 -14.29 13.48
C THR A 139 20.35 -15.01 14.83
N LYS A 140 19.92 -16.27 14.82
CA LYS A 140 19.77 -17.10 16.03
C LYS A 140 20.50 -18.42 15.81
N ARG A 141 21.41 -18.78 16.73
CA ARG A 141 22.21 -20.03 16.67
C ARG A 141 22.86 -20.27 15.29
N LYS A 142 23.53 -19.24 14.75
CA LYS A 142 24.16 -19.23 13.40
C LYS A 142 23.20 -19.38 12.20
N ARG A 143 21.89 -19.48 12.40
CA ARG A 143 20.87 -19.51 11.35
C ARG A 143 20.26 -18.13 11.14
N LYS A 144 19.83 -17.84 9.91
CA LYS A 144 19.19 -16.58 9.54
C LYS A 144 17.67 -16.76 9.49
N TYR A 145 16.98 -15.77 10.03
CA TYR A 145 15.53 -15.69 10.10
C TYR A 145 15.07 -14.32 9.65
N VAL A 146 13.81 -14.22 9.28
CA VAL A 146 13.13 -12.97 8.96
C VAL A 146 11.95 -12.75 9.89
N ARG A 147 11.70 -11.49 10.23
CA ARG A 147 10.54 -11.02 11.00
C ARG A 147 9.86 -9.90 10.22
N LEU A 148 8.53 -9.85 10.22
CA LEU A 148 7.79 -8.72 9.66
C LEU A 148 7.95 -7.50 10.59
N ILE A 149 8.09 -6.31 10.00
CA ILE A 149 8.13 -5.02 10.70
C ILE A 149 6.73 -4.41 10.71
#